data_AF-A0A914HP85-F1
#
_entry.id   AF-A0A914HP85-F1
#
_cell.length_a   1.000
_cell.length_b   1.000
_cell.length_c   1.000
_cell.angle_alpha   90.00
_cell.angle_beta   90.00
_cell.angle_gamma   90.00
#
_symmetry.space_group_name_H-M   'P 1'
#
loop_
_entity.id
_entity.type
_entity.pdbx_description
1 polymer ?
#
loop_
_entity_poly.entity_id
_entity_poly.type
_entity_poly.pdbx_seq_one_letter_code
_entity_poly.pdbx_strand_id
1 'polypeptide(L)'
;MAVGCSCNPDGFSFNNMMCNADWVSHVKVLSNTTTSSHINYTVNHLEVFKSPNGTQLVGKNTSVLTAAQGSACGVWLGEKDYLIAGFGREDSLHINACLDVPTQNGKPNVESGKVREEVKKRLEAWNAEGSPIDCTNSPIAAACPSKMLRQPQSSTITRILLLFLLQIRPFALLLVRTLNDVKVGPPNRTLIVLAAPSIWDLNYADDFVPIVEFQVKFVRLLNEYESAVLIADRHTIPYLNGRNKLLREHLPAEHLLEANIYDINLHDFAPLGTVGRVKFVYRNENWASMASKQVDDSINRFLIHNRIRGHRRETDIVLVGKDVVDNGVNRALLSNITFAKNAGRVSKQSLVMKVQSAFGKVTVVPAPTPFMGRHRLRLDDVLSFIDDGVLIMSPLNPQIANKVHMEMFKREKKGVTLVELPTVDGARERQLPSDPYLSDEGNCGLYSALLATDRFVFVPVFGNIPANWKLGYSTMRDKLMLQLIGTYTQKAVVPVNVPREICRRGLSLRSLSWTVKGAAASTIAELASKS
;
A
#
# COMPACT_ATOMS: atom_id res chain seq x y z
N MET A 1 -10.33 -24.95 -0.58
CA MET A 1 -9.20 -24.47 -1.43
C MET A 1 -7.89 -24.88 -0.78
N ALA A 2 -7.15 -25.80 -1.41
CA ALA A 2 -5.89 -26.32 -0.89
C ALA A 2 -4.77 -25.26 -0.98
N VAL A 3 -3.94 -25.18 0.06
CA VAL A 3 -2.80 -24.25 0.17
C VAL A 3 -1.65 -24.84 -0.63
N GLY A 4 -1.30 -24.22 -1.75
CA GLY A 4 -0.15 -24.62 -2.56
C GLY A 4 0.93 -23.56 -2.53
N CYS A 5 2.19 -23.98 -2.36
CA CYS A 5 3.33 -23.09 -2.57
C CYS A 5 3.70 -23.16 -4.05
N SER A 6 3.72 -22.03 -4.73
CA SER A 6 4.00 -21.95 -6.16
C SER A 6 5.07 -20.92 -6.41
N CYS A 7 6.05 -21.29 -7.21
CA CYS A 7 7.09 -20.42 -7.68
C CYS A 7 6.84 -20.09 -9.14
N ASN A 8 6.06 -19.03 -9.37
CA ASN A 8 5.67 -18.64 -10.71
C ASN A 8 5.73 -17.12 -10.89
N PRO A 9 6.59 -16.60 -11.79
CA PRO A 9 6.62 -15.19 -12.11
C PRO A 9 5.42 -14.70 -12.94
N ASP A 10 4.63 -15.60 -13.58
CA ASP A 10 3.74 -15.22 -14.69
C ASP A 10 2.23 -15.49 -14.49
N GLY A 11 1.79 -15.79 -13.26
CA GLY A 11 0.33 -15.89 -12.97
C GLY A 11 -0.40 -17.09 -13.60
N PHE A 12 0.33 -18.12 -14.06
CA PHE A 12 -0.29 -19.38 -14.49
C PHE A 12 -1.10 -20.04 -13.37
N SER A 13 -2.24 -20.62 -13.74
CA SER A 13 -3.05 -21.43 -12.82
C SER A 13 -2.25 -22.65 -12.33
N PHE A 14 -2.55 -23.13 -11.12
CA PHE A 14 -1.92 -24.31 -10.53
C PHE A 14 -1.98 -25.55 -11.46
N ASN A 15 -3.07 -25.69 -12.20
CA ASN A 15 -3.23 -26.75 -13.19
C ASN A 15 -2.20 -26.65 -14.32
N ASN A 16 -1.97 -25.44 -14.84
CA ASN A 16 -0.98 -25.23 -15.90
C ASN A 16 0.45 -25.52 -15.42
N MET A 17 0.75 -25.28 -14.14
CA MET A 17 2.05 -25.62 -13.55
C MET A 17 2.27 -27.13 -13.47
N MET A 18 1.26 -27.86 -13.02
CA MET A 18 1.29 -29.32 -12.99
C MET A 18 1.45 -29.92 -14.39
N CYS A 19 0.80 -29.32 -15.40
CA CYS A 19 0.93 -29.76 -16.79
C CYS A 19 2.34 -29.54 -17.36
N ASN A 20 2.96 -28.40 -17.06
CA ASN A 20 4.27 -28.02 -17.61
C ASN A 20 5.47 -28.58 -16.84
N ALA A 21 5.25 -29.23 -15.70
CA ALA A 21 6.31 -29.86 -14.92
C ALA A 21 6.87 -31.11 -15.62
N ASP A 22 8.16 -31.40 -15.50
CA ASP A 22 8.75 -32.65 -16.02
C ASP A 22 8.30 -33.86 -15.21
N TRP A 23 7.97 -33.65 -13.94
CA TRP A 23 7.48 -34.68 -13.04
C TRP A 23 6.43 -34.15 -12.07
N VAL A 24 5.50 -35.02 -11.70
CA VAL A 24 4.40 -34.75 -10.77
C VAL A 24 4.19 -36.00 -9.92
N SER A 25 4.26 -35.86 -8.61
CA SER A 25 4.09 -36.98 -7.70
C SER A 25 3.42 -36.57 -6.39
N HIS A 26 2.58 -37.46 -5.90
CA HIS A 26 2.14 -37.44 -4.52
C HIS A 26 3.21 -38.11 -3.66
N VAL A 27 3.76 -37.35 -2.72
CA VAL A 27 4.88 -37.78 -1.89
C VAL A 27 4.58 -37.60 -0.42
N LYS A 28 5.27 -38.39 0.40
CA LYS A 28 5.40 -38.16 1.83
C LYS A 28 6.81 -37.69 2.15
N VAL A 29 6.94 -36.54 2.80
CA VAL A 29 8.24 -36.02 3.25
C VAL A 29 8.71 -36.81 4.46
N LEU A 30 9.92 -37.39 4.38
CA LEU A 30 10.51 -38.20 5.44
C LEU A 30 11.48 -37.40 6.31
N SER A 31 12.30 -36.56 5.67
CA SER A 31 13.27 -35.69 6.36
C SER A 31 13.70 -34.56 5.44
N ASN A 32 14.35 -33.54 6.01
CA ASN A 32 15.00 -32.49 5.24
C ASN A 32 16.40 -32.17 5.76
N THR A 33 17.23 -31.59 4.91
CA THR A 33 18.54 -31.06 5.27
C THR A 33 18.72 -29.72 4.57
N THR A 34 19.02 -28.68 5.34
CA THR A 34 19.13 -27.31 4.83
C THR A 34 20.60 -26.90 4.74
N THR A 35 20.99 -26.41 3.56
CA THR A 35 22.28 -25.75 3.33
C THR A 35 22.07 -24.24 3.17
N SER A 36 23.15 -23.47 3.03
CA SER A 36 23.07 -22.02 2.80
C SER A 36 22.36 -21.63 1.49
N SER A 37 22.22 -22.55 0.54
CA SER A 37 21.68 -22.28 -0.80
C SER A 37 20.46 -23.13 -1.18
N HIS A 38 20.32 -24.33 -0.62
CA HIS A 38 19.25 -25.28 -0.98
C HIS A 38 18.69 -26.02 0.23
N ILE A 39 17.40 -26.39 0.17
CA ILE A 39 16.80 -27.40 1.02
C ILE A 39 16.69 -28.69 0.23
N ASN A 40 17.20 -29.77 0.82
CA ASN A 40 17.08 -31.12 0.30
C ASN A 40 16.06 -31.90 1.13
N TYR A 41 14.98 -32.37 0.50
CA TYR A 41 14.02 -33.27 1.14
C TYR A 41 14.26 -34.70 0.70
N THR A 42 14.28 -35.61 1.67
CA THR A 42 14.08 -37.04 1.38
C THR A 42 12.59 -37.30 1.35
N VAL A 43 12.06 -37.75 0.22
CA VAL A 43 10.63 -38.02 0.03
C VAL A 43 10.39 -39.46 -0.41
N ASN A 44 9.27 -40.04 0.02
CA ASN A 44 8.78 -41.31 -0.50
C ASN A 44 7.65 -41.03 -1.50
N HIS A 45 7.80 -41.48 -2.75
CA HIS A 45 6.78 -41.32 -3.78
C HIS A 45 5.66 -42.36 -3.61
N LEU A 46 4.50 -41.90 -3.14
CA LEU A 46 3.32 -42.74 -2.92
C LEU A 46 2.59 -43.02 -4.24
N GLU A 47 2.50 -42.00 -5.11
CA GLU A 47 1.89 -42.11 -6.44
C GLU A 47 2.62 -41.16 -7.40
N VAL A 48 2.93 -41.62 -8.62
CA VAL A 48 3.67 -40.84 -9.61
C VAL A 48 2.77 -40.68 -10.82
N PHE A 49 2.42 -39.43 -11.13
CA PHE A 49 1.53 -39.10 -12.24
C PHE A 49 2.31 -38.73 -13.50
N LYS A 50 3.53 -38.18 -13.34
CA LYS A 50 4.46 -37.86 -14.41
C LYS A 50 5.89 -38.05 -13.90
N SER A 51 6.77 -38.67 -14.68
CA SER A 51 8.18 -38.84 -14.32
C SER A 51 9.11 -38.42 -15.45
N PRO A 52 10.32 -37.93 -15.14
CA PRO A 52 11.29 -37.62 -16.17
C PRO A 52 11.77 -38.92 -16.80
N ASN A 53 11.71 -39.02 -18.13
CA ASN A 53 12.23 -40.15 -18.93
C ASN A 53 11.68 -41.54 -18.56
N GLY A 54 10.47 -41.64 -18.01
CA GLY A 54 9.85 -42.93 -17.66
C GLY A 54 10.48 -43.62 -16.44
N THR A 55 11.26 -42.89 -15.64
CA THR A 55 11.92 -43.42 -14.44
C THR A 55 10.89 -43.90 -13.41
N GLN A 56 11.05 -45.12 -12.88
CA GLN A 56 10.14 -45.68 -11.88
C GLN A 56 10.50 -45.14 -10.48
N LEU A 57 9.74 -44.15 -10.03
CA LEU A 57 9.92 -43.45 -8.75
C LEU A 57 9.02 -43.99 -7.62
N VAL A 58 7.93 -44.70 -7.94
CA VAL A 58 6.95 -45.20 -6.94
C VAL A 58 7.62 -46.12 -5.92
N GLY A 59 7.40 -45.85 -4.64
CA GLY A 59 7.92 -46.64 -3.51
C GLY A 59 9.41 -46.47 -3.22
N LYS A 60 10.10 -45.55 -3.91
CA LYS A 60 11.50 -45.21 -3.66
C LYS A 60 11.62 -43.95 -2.83
N ASN A 61 12.61 -43.93 -1.94
CA ASN A 61 13.05 -42.73 -1.27
C ASN A 61 14.02 -41.98 -2.18
N THR A 62 13.68 -40.73 -2.50
CA THR A 62 14.46 -39.90 -3.40
C THR A 62 14.73 -38.54 -2.77
N SER A 63 15.80 -37.90 -3.24
CA SER A 63 16.18 -36.54 -2.84
C SER A 63 15.55 -35.54 -3.81
N VAL A 64 14.78 -34.60 -3.27
CA VAL A 64 14.18 -33.50 -4.03
C VAL A 64 14.67 -32.16 -3.47
N LEU A 65 15.08 -31.27 -4.35
CA LEU A 65 15.75 -30.01 -4.02
C LEU A 65 14.85 -28.82 -4.25
N THR A 66 15.05 -27.78 -3.45
CA THR A 66 14.50 -26.44 -3.70
C THR A 66 15.49 -25.41 -3.17
N ALA A 67 15.42 -24.16 -3.61
CA ALA A 67 16.30 -23.11 -3.07
C ALA A 67 16.05 -22.93 -1.56
N ALA A 68 17.03 -22.48 -0.78
CA ALA A 68 16.88 -22.22 0.67
C ALA A 68 16.30 -20.84 1.00
N GLN A 69 16.04 -20.01 -0.02
CA GLN A 69 15.44 -18.68 0.14
C GLN A 69 14.13 -18.58 -0.63
N GLY A 70 13.09 -18.01 -0.03
CA GLY A 70 11.79 -17.80 -0.69
C GLY A 70 11.87 -16.87 -1.91
N SER A 71 12.78 -15.89 -1.89
CA SER A 71 13.09 -15.00 -3.02
C SER A 71 13.69 -15.72 -4.23
N ALA A 72 14.33 -16.86 -4.01
CA ALA A 72 14.84 -17.76 -5.05
C ALA A 72 13.88 -18.93 -5.29
N CYS A 73 12.59 -18.77 -4.98
CA CYS A 73 11.58 -19.77 -5.22
C CYS A 73 11.74 -21.06 -4.36
N GLY A 74 12.22 -20.90 -3.12
CA GLY A 74 12.29 -21.98 -2.14
C GLY A 74 10.92 -22.42 -1.62
N VAL A 75 10.68 -23.74 -1.57
CA VAL A 75 9.39 -24.34 -1.14
C VAL A 75 9.55 -25.08 0.20
N TRP A 76 8.94 -24.56 1.28
CA TRP A 76 9.03 -25.16 2.62
C TRP A 76 7.94 -26.21 2.83
N LEU A 77 8.37 -27.47 2.97
CA LEU A 77 7.49 -28.61 3.22
C LEU A 77 7.67 -29.10 4.65
N GLY A 78 6.56 -29.39 5.34
CA GLY A 78 6.58 -30.08 6.63
C GLY A 78 6.61 -31.60 6.47
N GLU A 79 6.58 -32.33 7.59
CA GLU A 79 6.49 -33.80 7.59
C GLU A 79 5.05 -34.27 7.33
N LYS A 80 4.58 -34.06 6.09
CA LYS A 80 3.21 -34.38 5.64
C LYS A 80 3.21 -34.91 4.20
N ASP A 81 2.02 -35.20 3.70
CA ASP A 81 1.77 -35.65 2.34
C ASP A 81 1.52 -34.44 1.43
N TYR A 82 2.21 -34.39 0.29
CA TYR A 82 2.15 -33.28 -0.65
C TYR A 82 1.99 -33.80 -2.07
N LEU A 83 1.22 -33.08 -2.89
CA LEU A 83 1.31 -33.19 -4.33
C LEU A 83 2.37 -32.18 -4.79
N ILE A 84 3.50 -32.67 -5.28
CA ILE A 84 4.61 -31.84 -5.72
C ILE A 84 4.87 -32.01 -7.21
N ALA A 85 5.26 -30.91 -7.84
CA ALA A 85 5.65 -30.85 -9.22
C ALA A 85 6.97 -30.09 -9.36
N GLY A 86 7.67 -30.41 -10.44
CA GLY A 86 9.04 -30.00 -10.58
C GLY A 86 9.64 -30.27 -11.95
N PHE A 87 10.91 -29.89 -12.08
CA PHE A 87 11.74 -30.23 -13.24
C PHE A 87 12.83 -31.22 -12.83
N GLY A 88 13.28 -32.03 -13.78
CA GLY A 88 14.38 -32.98 -13.59
C GLY A 88 15.66 -32.42 -14.21
N ARG A 89 16.78 -32.43 -13.49
CA ARG A 89 18.08 -32.08 -14.05
C ARG A 89 19.11 -33.12 -13.63
N GLU A 90 19.67 -33.80 -14.64
CA GLU A 90 20.63 -34.90 -14.46
C GLU A 90 20.06 -35.97 -13.52
N ASP A 91 20.61 -36.09 -12.30
CA ASP A 91 20.21 -37.07 -11.28
C ASP A 91 19.41 -36.45 -10.11
N SER A 92 18.89 -35.24 -10.30
CA SER A 92 18.21 -34.49 -9.23
C SER A 92 16.84 -33.96 -9.65
N LEU A 93 15.90 -34.02 -8.71
CA LEU A 93 14.54 -33.53 -8.88
C LEU A 93 14.40 -32.20 -8.15
N HIS A 94 13.91 -31.16 -8.84
CA HIS A 94 13.73 -29.84 -8.26
C HIS A 94 12.25 -29.48 -8.15
N ILE A 95 11.84 -28.94 -7.00
CA ILE A 95 10.44 -28.54 -6.74
C ILE A 95 10.20 -27.12 -7.26
N ASN A 96 9.14 -26.92 -8.03
CA ASN A 96 8.66 -25.59 -8.45
C ASN A 96 7.21 -25.30 -8.04
N ALA A 97 6.44 -26.33 -7.68
CA ALA A 97 5.10 -26.20 -7.12
C ALA A 97 4.79 -27.33 -6.13
N CYS A 98 4.02 -27.02 -5.10
CA CYS A 98 3.46 -28.01 -4.20
C CYS A 98 2.02 -27.67 -3.82
N LEU A 99 1.30 -28.67 -3.32
CA LEU A 99 -0.03 -28.55 -2.74
C LEU A 99 -0.13 -29.50 -1.56
N ASP A 100 -0.54 -28.98 -0.41
CA ASP A 100 -0.83 -29.81 0.76
C ASP A 100 -2.00 -30.74 0.44
N VAL A 101 -1.83 -32.03 0.72
CA VAL A 101 -2.87 -33.05 0.59
C VAL A 101 -3.32 -33.41 2.01
N PRO A 102 -4.25 -32.65 2.62
CA PRO A 102 -4.67 -32.94 3.98
C PRO A 102 -5.31 -34.33 4.06
N THR A 103 -4.71 -35.18 4.89
CA THR A 103 -5.20 -36.52 5.23
C THR A 103 -5.93 -36.49 6.57
N GLN A 104 -7.14 -37.05 6.65
CA GLN A 104 -7.78 -37.41 7.93
C GLN A 104 -7.72 -38.93 8.07
N ASN A 105 -7.12 -39.43 9.16
CA ASN A 105 -6.98 -40.87 9.44
C ASN A 105 -6.32 -41.68 8.30
N GLY A 106 -5.29 -41.12 7.66
CA GLY A 106 -4.58 -41.78 6.55
C GLY A 106 -5.37 -41.86 5.23
N LYS A 107 -6.52 -41.18 5.14
CA LYS A 107 -7.31 -41.05 3.90
C LYS A 107 -7.42 -39.56 3.49
N PRO A 108 -7.40 -39.24 2.19
CA PRO A 108 -7.58 -37.85 1.73
C PRO A 108 -8.95 -37.32 2.17
N ASN A 109 -9.01 -36.08 2.67
CA ASN A 109 -10.29 -35.39 2.88
C ASN A 109 -11.05 -35.24 1.55
N VAL A 110 -12.39 -35.12 1.59
CA VAL A 110 -13.29 -35.10 0.42
C VAL A 110 -12.88 -34.04 -0.63
N GLU A 111 -12.35 -32.89 -0.19
CA GLU A 111 -11.92 -31.80 -1.08
C GLU A 111 -10.54 -32.07 -1.72
N SER A 112 -9.60 -32.69 -1.00
CA SER A 112 -8.28 -33.08 -1.53
C SER A 112 -8.36 -34.33 -2.41
N GLY A 113 -9.30 -35.23 -2.11
CA GLY A 113 -9.67 -36.35 -3.00
C GLY A 113 -10.21 -35.87 -4.34
N LYS A 114 -11.05 -34.83 -4.37
CA LYS A 114 -11.54 -34.24 -5.63
C LYS A 114 -10.44 -33.62 -6.49
N VAL A 115 -9.50 -32.90 -5.87
CA VAL A 115 -8.35 -32.33 -6.60
C VAL A 115 -7.42 -33.43 -7.11
N ARG A 116 -7.16 -34.47 -6.28
CA ARG A 116 -6.37 -35.63 -6.68
C ARG A 116 -6.99 -36.38 -7.85
N GLU A 117 -8.30 -36.64 -7.82
CA GLU A 117 -9.02 -37.32 -8.91
C GLU A 117 -9.11 -36.47 -10.18
N GLU A 118 -9.27 -35.14 -10.06
CA GLU A 118 -9.28 -34.23 -11.22
C GLU A 118 -7.90 -34.13 -11.88
N VAL A 119 -6.82 -34.01 -11.08
CA VAL A 119 -5.44 -34.02 -11.58
C VAL A 119 -5.12 -35.37 -12.21
N LYS A 120 -5.53 -36.47 -11.57
CA LYS A 120 -5.37 -37.84 -12.09
C LYS A 120 -6.07 -38.03 -13.43
N LYS A 121 -7.36 -37.69 -13.55
CA LYS A 121 -8.12 -37.78 -14.81
C LYS A 121 -7.48 -36.98 -15.94
N ARG A 122 -6.97 -35.78 -15.65
CA ARG A 122 -6.30 -34.92 -16.64
C ARG A 122 -4.95 -35.47 -17.08
N LEU A 123 -4.19 -36.06 -16.17
CA LEU A 123 -2.90 -36.67 -16.47
C LEU A 123 -3.04 -38.05 -17.15
N GLU A 124 -4.10 -38.80 -16.85
CA GLU A 124 -4.45 -40.03 -17.57
C GLU A 124 -4.91 -39.75 -19.00
N ALA A 125 -5.70 -38.69 -19.23
CA ALA A 125 -6.03 -38.21 -20.56
C ALA A 125 -4.78 -37.78 -21.36
N TRP A 126 -3.81 -37.14 -20.69
CA TRP A 126 -2.53 -36.75 -21.29
C TRP A 126 -1.68 -37.96 -21.74
N ASN A 127 -1.62 -39.03 -20.95
CA ASN A 127 -0.87 -40.24 -21.31
C ASN A 127 -1.53 -41.05 -22.45
N ALA A 128 -2.83 -40.87 -22.68
CA ALA A 128 -3.58 -41.61 -23.71
C ALA A 128 -3.50 -40.99 -25.12
N GLU A 129 -3.22 -39.68 -25.26
CA GLU A 129 -3.39 -38.97 -26.54
C GLU A 129 -2.10 -38.56 -27.27
N GLY A 130 -0.90 -38.72 -26.70
CA GLY A 130 0.37 -38.62 -27.45
C GLY A 130 0.62 -37.30 -28.24
N SER A 131 -0.05 -36.20 -27.92
CA SER A 131 0.14 -34.88 -28.54
C SER A 131 -0.25 -33.72 -27.60
N PRO A 132 0.38 -32.54 -27.72
CA PRO A 132 0.25 -31.46 -26.74
C PRO A 132 -1.12 -30.77 -26.85
N ILE A 133 -1.93 -30.80 -25.79
CA ILE A 133 -3.15 -30.01 -25.73
C ILE A 133 -2.82 -28.55 -25.38
N ASP A 134 -3.35 -27.66 -26.21
CA ASP A 134 -3.38 -26.21 -26.07
C ASP A 134 -4.17 -25.78 -24.80
N CYS A 135 -3.47 -25.17 -23.85
CA CYS A 135 -4.02 -24.73 -22.57
C CYS A 135 -4.69 -23.34 -22.61
N THR A 136 -5.10 -22.83 -23.78
CA THR A 136 -5.59 -21.45 -23.94
C THR A 136 -7.08 -21.21 -23.65
N ASN A 137 -7.91 -22.22 -23.40
CA ASN A 137 -9.35 -21.99 -23.25
C ASN A 137 -9.78 -21.65 -21.82
N SER A 138 -9.62 -20.37 -21.46
CA SER A 138 -10.57 -19.63 -20.61
C SER A 138 -10.69 -18.18 -21.12
N PRO A 139 -11.90 -17.60 -21.23
CA PRO A 139 -12.15 -16.49 -22.13
C PRO A 139 -11.67 -15.17 -21.53
N ILE A 140 -10.64 -14.58 -22.15
CA ILE A 140 -10.51 -13.20 -22.67
C ILE A 140 -9.03 -13.06 -23.04
N ALA A 141 -8.70 -13.50 -24.26
CA ALA A 141 -7.43 -13.21 -24.91
C ALA A 141 -7.65 -13.23 -26.42
N ALA A 142 -8.07 -12.11 -26.97
CA ALA A 142 -7.97 -11.85 -28.39
C ALA A 142 -7.49 -10.42 -28.59
N ALA A 143 -6.17 -10.24 -28.71
CA ALA A 143 -5.54 -9.26 -29.57
C ALA A 143 -4.01 -9.32 -29.41
N CYS A 144 -3.34 -10.08 -30.28
CA CYS A 144 -2.18 -9.64 -31.07
C CYS A 144 -1.62 -10.82 -31.87
N PRO A 145 -1.53 -10.69 -33.20
CA PRO A 145 -0.38 -11.23 -33.89
C PRO A 145 0.32 -10.15 -34.72
N SER A 146 1.63 -10.06 -34.49
CA SER A 146 2.57 -9.42 -35.40
C SER A 146 2.88 -10.37 -36.55
N LYS A 147 2.66 -9.96 -37.81
CA LYS A 147 3.59 -10.24 -38.92
C LYS A 147 3.31 -9.37 -40.15
N MET A 148 4.42 -8.93 -40.74
CA MET A 148 4.61 -8.02 -41.85
C MET A 148 4.25 -8.60 -43.24
N LEU A 149 4.01 -7.65 -44.16
CA LEU A 149 4.19 -7.65 -45.62
C LEU A 149 3.15 -8.36 -46.51
N ARG A 150 2.31 -7.57 -47.18
CA ARG A 150 2.42 -7.21 -48.61
C ARG A 150 1.39 -6.14 -49.02
N GLN A 151 1.83 -5.16 -49.83
CA GLN A 151 0.99 -4.22 -50.60
C GLN A 151 0.16 -4.98 -51.66
N PRO A 152 -1.01 -4.48 -52.09
CA PRO A 152 -1.06 -3.57 -53.25
C PRO A 152 -2.12 -2.44 -53.22
N GLN A 153 -1.76 -1.35 -53.91
CA GLN A 153 -2.53 -0.47 -54.80
C GLN A 153 -3.92 0.09 -54.43
N SER A 154 -3.92 1.42 -54.21
CA SER A 154 -4.70 2.46 -54.91
C SER A 154 -6.19 2.21 -55.27
N SER A 155 -7.08 3.03 -54.69
CA SER A 155 -7.95 3.91 -55.48
C SER A 155 -8.54 5.08 -54.67
N THR A 156 -8.28 6.29 -55.18
CA THR A 156 -9.22 7.40 -55.40
C THR A 156 -10.44 7.54 -54.47
N ILE A 157 -10.36 8.42 -53.46
CA ILE A 157 -11.40 9.38 -52.97
C ILE A 157 -10.77 10.15 -51.79
N THR A 158 -9.84 11.07 -52.07
CA THR A 158 -9.34 12.02 -51.06
C THR A 158 -8.81 13.29 -51.73
N ARG A 159 -9.69 14.00 -52.45
CA ARG A 159 -9.34 15.31 -53.06
C ARG A 159 -10.41 16.40 -52.92
N ILE A 160 -11.43 16.22 -52.07
CA ILE A 160 -12.46 17.25 -51.84
C ILE A 160 -12.48 17.77 -50.40
N LEU A 161 -11.86 17.10 -49.43
CA LEU A 161 -11.85 17.56 -48.02
C LEU A 161 -10.68 18.48 -47.63
N LEU A 162 -9.71 18.73 -48.54
CA LEU A 162 -8.47 19.46 -48.21
C LEU A 162 -8.48 20.95 -48.60
N LEU A 163 -9.60 21.47 -49.13
CA LEU A 163 -9.70 22.87 -49.56
C LEU A 163 -10.53 23.78 -48.62
N PHE A 164 -11.14 23.22 -47.57
CA PHE A 164 -11.92 24.01 -46.59
C PHE A 164 -11.15 24.39 -45.31
N LEU A 165 -9.93 23.87 -45.10
CA LEU A 165 -9.15 24.12 -43.87
C LEU A 165 -8.03 25.18 -44.03
N LEU A 166 -8.02 25.93 -45.13
CA LEU A 166 -6.95 26.88 -45.46
C LEU A 166 -7.32 28.37 -45.34
N GLN A 167 -8.45 28.72 -44.70
CA GLN A 167 -8.86 30.13 -44.55
C GLN A 167 -9.03 30.65 -43.10
N ILE A 168 -8.53 29.94 -42.07
CA ILE A 168 -8.58 30.43 -40.67
C ILE A 168 -7.17 30.53 -40.03
N ARG A 169 -6.18 31.04 -40.77
CA ARG A 169 -4.77 31.15 -40.32
C ARG A 169 -4.17 32.57 -40.33
N PRO A 170 -4.83 33.58 -39.72
CA PRO A 170 -4.02 34.60 -39.06
C PRO A 170 -4.40 34.88 -37.59
N PHE A 171 -5.47 34.30 -37.04
CA PHE A 171 -5.87 34.60 -35.66
C PHE A 171 -5.33 33.61 -34.59
N ALA A 172 -4.85 32.44 -35.00
CA ALA A 172 -4.36 31.42 -34.06
C ALA A 172 -2.87 31.54 -33.69
N LEU A 173 -2.09 32.38 -34.38
CA LEU A 173 -0.64 32.50 -34.13
C LEU A 173 -0.25 33.60 -33.12
N LEU A 174 -1.20 34.44 -32.70
CA LEU A 174 -0.97 35.46 -31.67
C LEU A 174 -1.34 34.99 -30.25
N LEU A 175 -2.04 33.85 -30.11
CA LEU A 175 -2.40 33.27 -28.81
C LEU A 175 -1.45 32.17 -28.30
N VAL A 176 -0.51 31.71 -29.14
CA VAL A 176 0.39 30.58 -28.81
C VAL A 176 1.77 31.04 -28.34
N ARG A 177 2.05 32.35 -28.31
CA ARG A 177 3.35 32.90 -27.83
C ARG A 177 3.34 33.50 -26.43
N THR A 178 2.24 33.40 -25.67
CA THR A 178 2.14 33.86 -24.27
C THR A 178 1.64 32.77 -23.31
N LEU A 179 1.98 31.50 -23.56
CA LEU A 179 1.67 30.38 -22.66
C LEU A 179 2.88 29.50 -22.33
N ASN A 180 4.08 30.11 -22.29
CA ASN A 180 5.27 29.53 -21.65
C ASN A 180 5.73 30.38 -20.46
N ASP A 181 4.80 31.06 -19.79
CA ASP A 181 5.02 31.42 -18.41
C ASP A 181 4.75 30.19 -17.56
N VAL A 182 5.81 29.73 -16.88
CA VAL A 182 5.77 28.79 -15.77
C VAL A 182 4.52 29.06 -14.95
N LYS A 183 3.56 28.13 -14.96
CA LYS A 183 2.44 28.14 -14.01
C LYS A 183 3.00 27.83 -12.63
N VAL A 184 3.64 28.81 -12.01
CA VAL A 184 3.60 28.96 -10.56
C VAL A 184 2.11 29.09 -10.26
N GLY A 185 1.53 28.06 -9.64
CA GLY A 185 0.12 28.04 -9.31
C GLY A 185 -0.30 29.29 -8.50
N PRO A 186 -1.58 29.66 -8.51
CA PRO A 186 -2.06 30.82 -7.76
C PRO A 186 -1.65 30.72 -6.28
N PRO A 187 -1.39 31.86 -5.61
CA PRO A 187 -0.67 31.98 -4.33
C PRO A 187 -1.32 31.34 -3.09
N ASN A 188 -2.37 30.54 -3.27
CA ASN A 188 -3.16 29.95 -2.20
C ASN A 188 -3.41 28.43 -2.36
N ARG A 189 -2.65 27.74 -3.22
CA ARG A 189 -2.74 26.28 -3.32
C ARG A 189 -2.07 25.59 -2.14
N THR A 190 -2.73 24.53 -1.66
CA THR A 190 -2.16 23.65 -0.66
C THR A 190 -1.10 22.78 -1.32
N LEU A 191 0.10 22.75 -0.74
CA LEU A 191 1.17 21.84 -1.12
C LEU A 191 1.14 20.62 -0.21
N ILE A 192 1.12 19.42 -0.77
CA ILE A 192 1.20 18.17 -0.05
C ILE A 192 2.61 17.60 -0.22
N VAL A 193 3.33 17.45 0.88
CA VAL A 193 4.71 16.96 0.87
C VAL A 193 4.72 15.54 1.40
N LEU A 194 5.38 14.63 0.68
CA LEU A 194 5.63 13.25 1.10
C LEU A 194 7.13 13.03 1.25
N ALA A 195 7.52 11.99 1.99
CA ALA A 195 8.91 11.52 2.06
C ALA A 195 8.97 10.04 1.69
N ALA A 196 9.84 9.70 0.74
CA ALA A 196 10.13 8.32 0.36
C ALA A 196 11.12 7.68 1.35
N PRO A 197 10.99 6.37 1.62
CA PRO A 197 11.97 5.66 2.42
C PRO A 197 13.29 5.63 1.66
N SER A 198 14.41 5.58 2.38
CA SER A 198 15.69 5.34 1.73
C SER A 198 15.77 3.90 1.23
N ILE A 199 16.40 3.68 0.08
CA ILE A 199 16.76 2.31 -0.38
C ILE A 199 17.65 1.57 0.65
N TRP A 200 18.33 2.31 1.53
CA TRP A 200 19.16 1.78 2.60
C TRP A 200 18.44 1.65 3.96
N ASP A 201 17.16 2.02 4.03
CA ASP A 201 16.39 1.90 5.27
C ASP A 201 15.92 0.47 5.48
N LEU A 202 16.59 -0.22 6.41
CA LEU A 202 16.29 -1.60 6.77
C LEU A 202 14.87 -1.80 7.31
N ASN A 203 14.20 -0.75 7.84
CA ASN A 203 12.82 -0.85 8.32
C ASN A 203 11.80 -1.04 7.20
N TYR A 204 12.16 -0.62 5.98
CA TYR A 204 11.31 -0.67 4.80
C TYR A 204 11.87 -1.58 3.71
N ALA A 205 12.98 -2.30 3.93
CA ALA A 205 13.64 -3.10 2.90
C ALA A 205 12.70 -4.06 2.18
N ASP A 206 11.89 -4.83 2.92
CA ASP A 206 10.96 -5.82 2.36
C ASP A 206 9.77 -5.19 1.62
N ASP A 207 9.37 -3.98 2.01
CA ASP A 207 8.21 -3.26 1.46
C ASP A 207 8.63 -2.05 0.61
N PHE A 208 9.92 -1.90 0.28
CA PHE A 208 10.46 -0.69 -0.34
C PHE A 208 9.74 -0.41 -1.66
N VAL A 209 9.70 -1.40 -2.56
CA VAL A 209 9.07 -1.29 -3.87
C VAL A 209 7.57 -0.97 -3.77
N PRO A 210 6.74 -1.73 -3.01
CA PRO A 210 5.35 -1.37 -2.79
C PRO A 210 5.14 0.05 -2.28
N ILE A 211 5.97 0.51 -1.33
CA ILE A 211 5.85 1.85 -0.74
C ILE A 211 6.15 2.93 -1.77
N VAL A 212 7.29 2.85 -2.47
CA VAL A 212 7.67 3.90 -3.43
C VAL A 212 6.76 3.90 -4.66
N GLU A 213 6.29 2.74 -5.12
CA GLU A 213 5.34 2.65 -6.22
C GLU A 213 4.00 3.30 -5.84
N PHE A 214 3.51 3.04 -4.61
CA PHE A 214 2.32 3.69 -4.09
C PHE A 214 2.52 5.21 -3.97
N GLN A 215 3.64 5.68 -3.42
CA GLN A 215 3.92 7.11 -3.27
C GLN A 215 4.02 7.83 -4.62
N VAL A 216 4.65 7.22 -5.63
CA VAL A 216 4.68 7.77 -7.01
C VAL A 216 3.27 7.93 -7.56
N LYS A 217 2.45 6.87 -7.51
CA LYS A 217 1.06 6.92 -7.97
C LYS A 217 0.23 7.93 -7.19
N PHE A 218 0.42 8.00 -5.87
CA PHE A 218 -0.32 8.92 -5.03
C PHE A 218 0.07 10.37 -5.33
N VAL A 219 1.35 10.70 -5.51
CA VAL A 219 1.79 12.04 -5.89
C VAL A 219 1.28 12.44 -7.28
N ARG A 220 1.26 11.51 -8.24
CA ARG A 220 0.65 11.76 -9.56
C ARG A 220 -0.84 12.10 -9.42
N LEU A 221 -1.59 11.30 -8.67
CA LEU A 221 -3.00 11.54 -8.39
C LEU A 221 -3.20 12.88 -7.69
N LEU A 222 -2.42 13.19 -6.65
CA LEU A 222 -2.51 14.46 -5.94
C LEU A 222 -2.32 15.64 -6.89
N ASN A 223 -1.31 15.58 -7.78
CA ASN A 223 -1.01 16.61 -8.78
C ASN A 223 -2.12 16.86 -9.82
N GLU A 224 -3.12 16.00 -9.91
CA GLU A 224 -4.35 16.28 -10.69
C GLU A 224 -5.27 17.28 -9.99
N TYR A 225 -5.16 17.45 -8.66
CA TYR A 225 -6.08 18.23 -7.82
C TYR A 225 -5.41 19.35 -7.00
N GLU A 226 -4.26 19.06 -6.39
CA GLU A 226 -3.44 19.91 -5.53
C GLU A 226 -1.95 19.77 -5.90
N SER A 227 -1.09 20.69 -5.48
CA SER A 227 0.35 20.52 -5.74
C SER A 227 0.93 19.49 -4.77
N ALA A 228 1.77 18.58 -5.27
CA ALA A 228 2.46 17.59 -4.45
C ALA A 228 3.92 17.40 -4.85
N VAL A 229 4.76 17.20 -3.83
CA VAL A 229 6.21 16.93 -3.96
C VAL A 229 6.58 15.71 -3.13
N LEU A 230 7.43 14.85 -3.70
CA LEU A 230 8.03 13.70 -3.03
C LEU A 230 9.50 13.99 -2.70
N ILE A 231 9.82 14.04 -1.42
CA ILE A 231 11.19 14.16 -0.93
C ILE A 231 11.83 12.77 -0.92
N ALA A 232 13.06 12.64 -1.40
CA ALA A 232 13.83 11.41 -1.29
C ALA A 232 15.33 11.69 -1.19
N ASP A 233 16.08 10.76 -0.61
CA ASP A 233 17.55 10.88 -0.59
C ASP A 233 18.14 10.62 -1.99
N ARG A 234 19.40 11.05 -2.16
CA ARG A 234 20.14 10.96 -3.42
C ARG A 234 20.18 9.55 -4.04
N HIS A 235 20.24 8.51 -3.22
CA HIS A 235 20.30 7.12 -3.69
C HIS A 235 18.93 6.59 -4.09
N THR A 236 17.85 7.16 -3.56
CA THR A 236 16.47 6.77 -3.86
C THR A 236 15.90 7.50 -5.07
N ILE A 237 16.28 8.76 -5.32
CA ILE A 237 15.80 9.57 -6.47
C ILE A 237 15.87 8.84 -7.83
N PRO A 238 16.95 8.09 -8.19
CA PRO A 238 17.01 7.36 -9.46
C PRO A 238 15.85 6.38 -9.69
N TYR A 239 15.30 5.79 -8.64
CA TYR A 239 14.16 4.88 -8.71
C TYR A 239 12.84 5.64 -8.97
N LEU A 240 12.73 6.86 -8.46
CA LEU A 240 11.52 7.67 -8.56
C LEU A 240 11.42 8.44 -9.88
N ASN A 241 12.56 8.79 -10.49
CA ASN A 241 12.62 9.58 -11.72
C ASN A 241 12.86 8.76 -13.01
N GLY A 242 12.90 7.43 -12.91
CA GLY A 242 13.01 6.52 -14.05
C GLY A 242 14.43 6.29 -14.58
N ARG A 243 15.46 6.82 -13.91
CA ARG A 243 16.85 6.46 -14.21
C ARG A 243 17.15 4.99 -13.84
N ASN A 244 16.45 4.45 -12.85
CA ASN A 244 16.42 3.03 -12.53
C ASN A 244 15.07 2.44 -12.96
N LYS A 245 15.08 1.25 -13.59
CA LYS A 245 13.90 0.60 -14.18
C LYS A 245 13.11 -0.30 -13.23
N LEU A 246 13.37 -0.21 -11.91
CA LEU A 246 12.66 -1.02 -10.91
C LEU A 246 11.16 -0.69 -10.87
N LEU A 247 10.81 0.59 -11.05
CA LEU A 247 9.42 1.04 -11.05
C LEU A 247 8.88 1.13 -12.49
N ARG A 248 7.57 0.91 -12.63
CA ARG A 248 6.87 1.08 -13.92
C ARG A 248 6.53 2.54 -14.17
N GLU A 249 6.11 3.24 -13.13
CA GLU A 249 5.72 4.63 -13.16
C GLU A 249 6.76 5.49 -12.43
N HIS A 250 6.89 6.73 -12.87
CA HIS A 250 7.89 7.68 -12.38
C HIS A 250 7.29 9.08 -12.24
N LEU A 251 7.99 9.91 -11.47
CA LEU A 251 7.68 11.33 -11.32
C LEU A 251 8.61 12.19 -12.18
N PRO A 252 8.07 13.23 -12.83
CA PRO A 252 8.85 14.35 -13.34
C PRO A 252 9.75 14.98 -12.27
N ALA A 253 10.87 15.57 -12.69
CA ALA A 253 11.87 16.14 -11.78
C ALA A 253 11.28 17.27 -10.91
N GLU A 254 10.37 18.07 -11.45
CA GLU A 254 9.70 19.18 -10.75
C GLU A 254 8.81 18.75 -9.58
N HIS A 255 8.52 17.45 -9.44
CA HIS A 255 7.76 16.86 -8.34
C HIS A 255 8.63 16.09 -7.35
N LEU A 256 9.95 16.08 -7.57
CA LEU A 256 10.93 15.41 -6.72
C LEU A 256 11.79 16.45 -6.03
N LEU A 257 12.18 16.16 -4.79
CA LEU A 257 13.10 17.01 -4.04
C LEU A 257 14.15 16.16 -3.33
N GLU A 258 15.42 16.36 -3.66
CA GLU A 258 16.51 15.63 -3.01
C GLU A 258 16.74 16.17 -1.59
N ALA A 259 16.43 15.37 -0.57
CA ALA A 259 16.80 15.65 0.82
C ALA A 259 16.79 14.39 1.70
N ASN A 260 17.54 14.44 2.80
CA ASN A 260 17.65 13.35 3.76
C ASN A 260 16.57 13.46 4.86
N ILE A 261 15.44 12.78 4.67
CA ILE A 261 14.38 12.58 5.66
C ILE A 261 14.38 11.10 6.07
N TYR A 262 14.36 10.81 7.38
CA TYR A 262 14.64 9.47 7.91
C TYR A 262 13.42 8.62 8.29
N ASP A 263 12.21 9.10 8.02
CA ASP A 263 10.97 8.33 8.17
C ASP A 263 9.93 8.84 7.16
N ILE A 264 9.03 7.97 6.71
CA ILE A 264 8.01 8.27 5.71
C ILE A 264 6.73 8.83 6.31
N ASN A 265 6.48 8.64 7.62
CA ASN A 265 5.34 9.19 8.33
C ASN A 265 5.55 10.69 8.61
N LEU A 266 5.71 11.48 7.55
CA LEU A 266 6.13 12.87 7.64
C LEU A 266 5.21 13.72 8.53
N HIS A 267 3.91 13.39 8.58
CA HIS A 267 2.95 14.04 9.47
C HIS A 267 3.33 13.96 10.95
N ASP A 268 4.02 12.89 11.35
CA ASP A 268 4.32 12.62 12.75
C ASP A 268 5.36 13.57 13.34
N PHE A 269 6.26 14.09 12.52
CA PHE A 269 7.40 14.89 12.99
C PHE A 269 7.57 16.22 12.27
N ALA A 270 6.83 16.49 11.18
CA ALA A 270 6.82 17.80 10.53
C ALA A 270 6.16 18.89 11.41
N PRO A 271 6.34 20.19 11.09
CA PRO A 271 5.61 21.27 11.75
C PRO A 271 4.09 21.10 11.64
N LEU A 272 3.42 21.12 12.79
CA LEU A 272 1.98 20.95 12.94
C LEU A 272 1.30 22.28 13.29
N GLY A 273 -0.03 22.34 13.19
CA GLY A 273 -0.82 23.51 13.59
C GLY A 273 -1.50 24.21 12.42
N THR A 274 -2.72 24.65 12.66
CA THR A 274 -3.61 25.28 11.68
C THR A 274 -3.62 26.81 11.80
N VAL A 275 -3.57 27.33 13.03
CA VAL A 275 -3.50 28.76 13.35
C VAL A 275 -2.06 29.25 13.33
N GLY A 276 -1.15 28.46 13.90
CA GLY A 276 0.28 28.74 13.91
C GLY A 276 1.05 27.45 13.71
N ARG A 277 1.94 27.44 12.71
CA ARG A 277 2.82 26.28 12.50
C ARG A 277 3.85 26.21 13.62
N VAL A 278 3.90 25.08 14.31
CA VAL A 278 4.81 24.80 15.41
C VAL A 278 5.50 23.47 15.14
N LYS A 279 6.83 23.49 15.18
CA LYS A 279 7.64 22.29 15.23
C LYS A 279 7.78 21.87 16.69
N PHE A 280 7.02 20.85 17.08
CA PHE A 280 7.14 20.17 18.37
C PHE A 280 8.28 19.16 18.36
N VAL A 281 8.68 18.67 19.54
CA VAL A 281 9.65 17.59 19.66
C VAL A 281 8.99 16.27 19.26
N TYR A 282 9.58 15.54 18.32
CA TYR A 282 9.12 14.20 17.97
C TYR A 282 9.84 13.13 18.79
N ARG A 283 9.12 12.22 19.45
CA ARG A 283 9.69 11.02 20.07
C ARG A 283 8.77 9.83 19.84
N ASN A 284 9.34 8.72 19.36
CA ASN A 284 8.64 7.45 19.23
C ASN A 284 8.98 6.56 20.44
N GLU A 285 7.95 6.16 21.18
CA GLU A 285 8.07 5.35 22.39
C GLU A 285 8.56 3.91 22.13
N ASN A 286 8.38 3.42 20.90
CA ASN A 286 8.78 2.07 20.52
C ASN A 286 10.22 2.01 19.99
N TRP A 287 10.90 3.15 19.84
CA TRP A 287 12.21 3.23 19.21
C TRP A 287 13.27 3.64 20.22
N ALA A 288 14.54 3.31 19.92
CA ALA A 288 15.66 3.86 20.65
C ALA A 288 15.61 5.41 20.61
N SER A 289 15.90 6.04 21.74
CA SER A 289 15.86 7.52 21.88
C SER A 289 16.70 8.23 20.82
N MET A 290 17.87 7.66 20.48
CA MET A 290 18.74 8.19 19.43
C MET A 290 18.09 8.13 18.04
N ALA A 291 17.45 7.01 17.68
CA ALA A 291 16.77 6.85 16.39
C ALA A 291 15.61 7.85 16.26
N SER A 292 14.77 7.97 17.30
CA SER A 292 13.71 8.98 17.34
C SER A 292 14.24 10.41 17.17
N LYS A 293 15.36 10.72 17.83
CA LYS A 293 16.01 12.03 17.72
C LYS A 293 16.56 12.27 16.32
N GLN A 294 17.16 11.27 15.66
CA GLN A 294 17.66 11.40 14.30
C GLN A 294 16.56 11.74 13.30
N VAL A 295 15.37 11.15 13.45
CA VAL A 295 14.19 11.47 12.64
C VAL A 295 13.74 12.91 12.89
N ASP A 296 13.62 13.31 14.15
CA ASP A 296 13.29 14.69 14.55
C ASP A 296 14.30 15.71 13.99
N ASP A 297 15.59 15.40 14.07
CA ASP A 297 16.67 16.25 13.57
C ASP A 297 16.68 16.31 12.02
N SER A 298 16.23 15.26 11.32
CA SER A 298 16.21 15.22 9.85
C SER A 298 15.33 16.34 9.26
N ILE A 299 14.11 16.49 9.77
CA ILE A 299 13.21 17.57 9.33
C ILE A 299 13.70 18.94 9.82
N ASN A 300 14.30 19.02 11.01
CA ASN A 300 14.85 20.29 11.50
C ASN A 300 15.99 20.79 10.61
N ARG A 301 16.88 19.89 10.18
CA ARG A 301 17.94 20.20 9.21
C ARG A 301 17.36 20.62 7.87
N PHE A 302 16.36 19.89 7.36
CA PHE A 302 15.68 20.22 6.11
C PHE A 302 15.10 21.65 6.15
N LEU A 303 14.38 22.00 7.22
CA LEU A 303 13.78 23.32 7.39
C LEU A 303 14.83 24.44 7.49
N ILE A 304 15.92 24.23 8.24
CA ILE A 304 17.00 25.22 8.39
C ILE A 304 17.76 25.41 7.07
N HIS A 305 18.24 24.32 6.48
CA HIS A 305 19.11 24.35 5.31
C HIS A 305 18.42 25.04 4.12
N ASN A 306 17.14 24.75 3.95
CA ASN A 306 16.32 25.30 2.87
C ASN A 306 15.65 26.63 3.22
N ARG A 307 15.97 27.22 4.38
CA ARG A 307 15.41 28.50 4.86
C ARG A 307 13.88 28.53 4.84
N ILE A 308 13.24 27.41 5.13
CA ILE A 308 11.78 27.28 5.17
C ILE A 308 11.29 27.94 6.47
N ARG A 309 10.84 29.18 6.36
CA ARG A 309 10.37 30.00 7.50
C ARG A 309 8.87 29.81 7.75
N GLY A 310 8.36 30.43 8.81
CA GLY A 310 6.93 30.47 9.13
C GLY A 310 6.47 29.42 10.14
N HIS A 311 7.40 28.70 10.78
CA HIS A 311 7.10 27.86 11.93
C HIS A 311 7.86 28.33 13.18
N ARG A 312 7.22 28.21 14.35
CA ARG A 312 7.87 28.39 15.64
C ARG A 312 8.42 27.04 16.11
N ARG A 313 9.41 27.05 17.01
CA ARG A 313 9.90 25.83 17.65
C ARG A 313 9.34 25.74 19.06
N GLU A 314 8.87 24.56 19.42
CA GLU A 314 8.45 24.23 20.78
C GLU A 314 9.32 23.07 21.26
N THR A 315 10.17 23.34 22.24
CA THR A 315 11.21 22.41 22.70
C THR A 315 10.79 21.60 23.92
N ASP A 316 9.74 22.01 24.62
CA ASP A 316 9.36 21.41 25.90
C ASP A 316 8.28 20.34 25.73
N ILE A 317 7.53 20.41 24.64
CA ILE A 317 6.42 19.51 24.34
C ILE A 317 6.82 18.46 23.31
N VAL A 318 6.57 17.20 23.68
CA VAL A 318 6.53 16.08 22.77
C VAL A 318 5.13 15.96 22.20
N LEU A 319 5.01 16.11 20.88
CA LEU A 319 3.76 15.92 20.16
C LEU A 319 4.05 15.21 18.85
N VAL A 320 3.20 14.23 18.53
CA VAL A 320 3.33 13.39 17.33
C VAL A 320 2.01 13.48 16.55
N GLY A 321 2.09 13.59 15.23
CA GLY A 321 0.94 13.67 14.33
C GLY A 321 -0.12 12.58 14.59
N LYS A 322 0.30 11.33 14.80
CA LYS A 322 -0.59 10.18 15.14
C LYS A 322 -1.51 10.39 16.34
N ASP A 323 -1.19 11.34 17.22
CA ASP A 323 -1.91 11.64 18.45
C ASP A 323 -2.78 12.92 18.33
N VAL A 324 -2.84 13.54 17.13
CA VAL A 324 -3.56 14.79 16.87
C VAL A 324 -4.35 14.71 15.57
N VAL A 325 -5.59 15.18 15.60
CA VAL A 325 -6.44 15.27 14.39
C VAL A 325 -6.98 16.68 14.28
N ASP A 326 -6.62 17.42 13.23
CA ASP A 326 -7.06 18.79 13.01
C ASP A 326 -7.94 18.95 11.76
N ASN A 327 -8.76 20.00 11.77
CA ASN A 327 -9.67 20.35 10.68
C ASN A 327 -9.06 21.25 9.60
N GLY A 328 -7.75 21.54 9.66
CA GLY A 328 -7.10 22.46 8.73
C GLY A 328 -7.37 23.96 8.97
N VAL A 329 -8.22 24.32 9.93
CA VAL A 329 -8.68 25.71 10.17
C VAL A 329 -8.32 26.19 11.57
N ASN A 330 -8.97 25.69 12.61
CA ASN A 330 -8.83 26.20 13.98
C ASN A 330 -9.33 25.23 15.07
N ARG A 331 -9.44 23.94 14.75
CA ARG A 331 -9.84 22.89 15.69
C ARG A 331 -8.89 21.71 15.60
N ALA A 332 -8.60 21.12 16.74
CA ALA A 332 -7.91 19.85 16.82
C ALA A 332 -8.46 18.96 17.95
N LEU A 333 -8.35 17.66 17.74
CA LEU A 333 -8.51 16.64 18.75
C LEU A 333 -7.13 16.21 19.20
N LEU A 334 -6.95 16.08 20.52
CA LEU A 334 -5.70 15.66 21.14
C LEU A 334 -5.93 14.35 21.89
N SER A 335 -5.16 13.32 21.57
CA SER A 335 -5.20 12.06 22.30
C SER A 335 -4.74 12.26 23.75
N ASN A 336 -5.46 11.67 24.70
CA ASN A 336 -5.10 11.72 26.12
C ASN A 336 -3.75 11.06 26.46
N ILE A 337 -3.21 10.21 25.58
CA ILE A 337 -1.88 9.61 25.75
C ILE A 337 -0.76 10.65 25.79
N THR A 338 -0.99 11.83 25.19
CA THR A 338 -0.03 12.93 25.17
C THR A 338 0.30 13.46 26.56
N PHE A 339 -0.61 13.30 27.54
CA PHE A 339 -0.33 13.64 28.93
C PHE A 339 0.76 12.75 29.55
N ALA A 340 0.75 11.45 29.25
CA ALA A 340 1.77 10.53 29.74
C ALA A 340 3.13 10.82 29.09
N LYS A 341 3.14 11.10 27.78
CA LYS A 341 4.35 11.45 27.01
C LYS A 341 5.05 12.71 27.50
N ASN A 342 4.30 13.62 28.11
CA ASN A 342 4.80 14.90 28.62
C ASN A 342 4.83 14.96 30.16
N ALA A 343 4.59 13.83 30.84
CA ALA A 343 4.63 13.76 32.29
C ALA A 343 6.03 14.15 32.82
N GLY A 344 6.05 15.01 33.84
CA GLY A 344 7.29 15.54 34.41
C GLY A 344 7.99 16.63 33.58
N ARG A 345 7.54 16.93 32.35
CA ARG A 345 8.08 18.02 31.52
C ARG A 345 7.25 19.29 31.62
N VAL A 346 5.94 19.14 31.45
CA VAL A 346 4.97 20.24 31.50
C VAL A 346 3.69 19.79 32.19
N SER A 347 2.96 20.74 32.79
CA SER A 347 1.64 20.44 33.36
C SER A 347 0.62 20.13 32.26
N LYS A 348 -0.43 19.35 32.58
CA LYS A 348 -1.51 19.04 31.61
C LYS A 348 -2.15 20.31 31.03
N GLN A 349 -2.33 21.34 31.87
CA GLN A 349 -2.88 22.62 31.44
C GLN A 349 -1.93 23.37 30.50
N SER A 350 -0.63 23.41 30.82
CA SER A 350 0.39 24.04 29.95
C SER A 350 0.48 23.33 28.60
N LEU A 351 0.44 21.99 28.58
CA LEU A 351 0.38 21.20 27.35
C LEU A 351 -0.81 21.64 26.49
N VAL A 352 -2.02 21.64 27.05
CA VAL A 352 -3.23 22.01 26.30
C VAL A 352 -3.15 23.46 25.80
N MET A 353 -2.70 24.42 26.61
CA MET A 353 -2.57 25.83 26.19
C MET A 353 -1.58 26.00 25.04
N LYS A 354 -0.41 25.36 25.10
CA LYS A 354 0.59 25.43 24.03
C LYS A 354 0.08 24.76 22.74
N VAL A 355 -0.61 23.62 22.83
CA VAL A 355 -1.26 23.00 21.66
C VAL A 355 -2.38 23.89 21.12
N GLN A 356 -3.19 24.52 21.97
CA GLN A 356 -4.22 25.48 21.56
C GLN A 356 -3.62 26.68 20.83
N SER A 357 -2.43 27.15 21.21
CA SER A 357 -1.76 28.23 20.47
C SER A 357 -1.40 27.87 19.02
N ALA A 358 -1.21 26.58 18.73
CA ALA A 358 -0.90 26.08 17.39
C ALA A 358 -2.17 25.78 16.57
N PHE A 359 -3.22 25.24 17.20
CA PHE A 359 -4.40 24.71 16.52
C PHE A 359 -5.68 25.51 16.74
N GLY A 360 -5.72 26.47 17.65
CA GLY A 360 -6.94 27.13 18.10
C GLY A 360 -7.65 26.29 19.17
N LYS A 361 -8.88 25.86 18.91
CA LYS A 361 -9.65 25.08 19.88
C LYS A 361 -9.15 23.63 19.92
N VAL A 362 -8.90 23.11 21.11
CA VAL A 362 -8.45 21.73 21.32
C VAL A 362 -9.42 20.98 22.22
N THR A 363 -9.86 19.81 21.76
CA THR A 363 -10.69 18.86 22.52
C THR A 363 -9.88 17.60 22.78
N VAL A 364 -9.79 17.18 24.04
CA VAL A 364 -9.04 15.97 24.41
C VAL A 364 -9.96 14.76 24.33
N VAL A 365 -9.50 13.72 23.64
CA VAL A 365 -10.26 12.48 23.39
C VAL A 365 -9.45 11.26 23.86
N PRO A 366 -10.10 10.13 24.20
CA PRO A 366 -9.37 8.90 24.53
C PRO A 366 -8.57 8.41 23.32
N ALA A 367 -7.37 7.88 23.58
CA ALA A 367 -6.63 7.13 22.57
C ALA A 367 -7.43 5.90 22.10
N PRO A 368 -7.35 5.54 20.80
CA PRO A 368 -7.93 4.28 20.33
C PRO A 368 -7.25 3.08 20.99
N THR A 369 -8.02 2.00 21.17
CA THR A 369 -7.55 0.72 21.72
C THR A 369 -7.69 -0.38 20.67
N PRO A 370 -6.92 -1.48 20.77
CA PRO A 370 -7.05 -2.60 19.84
C PRO A 370 -8.49 -3.05 19.63
N PHE A 371 -8.87 -3.28 18.37
CA PHE A 371 -10.24 -3.64 18.00
C PHE A 371 -10.28 -4.35 16.64
N MET A 372 -11.05 -5.44 16.54
CA MET A 372 -11.25 -6.21 15.30
C MET A 372 -9.95 -6.60 14.58
N GLY A 373 -8.98 -7.19 15.29
CA GLY A 373 -7.70 -7.63 14.71
C GLY A 373 -6.73 -6.49 14.37
N ARG A 374 -6.98 -5.26 14.86
CA ARG A 374 -6.08 -4.12 14.71
C ARG A 374 -5.45 -3.82 16.06
N HIS A 375 -4.11 -3.85 16.12
CA HIS A 375 -3.40 -3.67 17.39
C HIS A 375 -2.73 -2.31 17.54
N ARG A 376 -2.45 -1.64 16.41
CA ARG A 376 -1.68 -0.38 16.37
C ARG A 376 -2.46 0.79 15.79
N LEU A 377 -3.71 0.96 16.25
CA LEU A 377 -4.55 2.07 15.81
C LEU A 377 -3.99 3.43 16.22
N ARG A 378 -3.88 4.35 15.27
CA ARG A 378 -3.55 5.76 15.51
C ARG A 378 -4.82 6.59 15.64
N LEU A 379 -4.75 7.75 16.30
CA LEU A 379 -5.93 8.63 16.42
C LEU A 379 -6.37 9.12 15.03
N ASP A 380 -5.41 9.45 14.17
CA ASP A 380 -5.60 9.92 12.80
C ASP A 380 -5.95 8.82 11.80
N ASP A 381 -5.95 7.54 12.20
CA ASP A 381 -6.55 6.46 11.41
C ASP A 381 -8.05 6.37 11.62
N VAL A 382 -8.52 6.65 12.84
CA VAL A 382 -9.90 6.35 13.28
C VAL A 382 -10.80 7.58 13.36
N LEU A 383 -10.22 8.77 13.49
CA LEU A 383 -10.92 10.05 13.50
C LEU A 383 -10.32 10.96 12.44
N SER A 384 -11.17 11.59 11.62
CA SER A 384 -10.69 12.56 10.64
C SER A 384 -11.74 13.62 10.34
N PHE A 385 -11.31 14.87 10.21
CA PHE A 385 -12.19 15.94 9.75
C PHE A 385 -12.29 15.88 8.22
N ILE A 386 -13.51 15.77 7.70
CA ILE A 386 -13.78 15.92 6.27
C ILE A 386 -14.18 17.36 5.93
N ASP A 387 -14.69 18.08 6.92
CA ASP A 387 -15.09 19.49 6.80
C ASP A 387 -14.82 20.23 8.11
N ASP A 388 -14.97 21.55 8.11
CA ASP A 388 -14.62 22.42 9.24
C ASP A 388 -15.35 22.03 10.55
N GLY A 389 -16.57 21.53 10.41
CA GLY A 389 -17.44 21.09 11.48
C GLY A 389 -17.94 19.65 11.33
N VAL A 390 -17.28 18.82 10.51
CA VAL A 390 -17.70 17.42 10.33
C VAL A 390 -16.53 16.48 10.57
N LEU A 391 -16.69 15.67 11.61
CA LEU A 391 -15.73 14.66 12.03
C LEU A 391 -16.30 13.28 11.70
N ILE A 392 -15.57 12.50 10.91
CA ILE A 392 -15.89 11.09 10.69
C ILE A 392 -15.16 10.22 11.71
N MET A 393 -15.82 9.14 12.12
CA MET A 393 -15.26 8.14 13.03
C MET A 393 -15.42 6.75 12.43
N SER A 394 -14.30 6.05 12.27
CA SER A 394 -14.33 4.62 11.95
C SER A 394 -14.81 3.80 13.15
N PRO A 395 -15.27 2.55 12.93
CA PRO A 395 -15.60 1.63 14.00
C PRO A 395 -14.49 1.51 15.04
N LEU A 396 -14.85 1.74 16.30
CA LEU A 396 -13.98 1.64 17.46
C LEU A 396 -14.54 0.63 18.46
N ASN A 397 -13.72 0.27 19.44
CA ASN A 397 -14.23 -0.41 20.63
C ASN A 397 -15.40 0.41 21.21
N PRO A 398 -16.58 -0.18 21.47
CA PRO A 398 -17.77 0.56 21.90
C PRO A 398 -17.57 1.43 23.14
N GLN A 399 -16.73 1.00 24.09
CA GLN A 399 -16.44 1.78 25.29
C GLN A 399 -15.62 3.03 24.96
N ILE A 400 -14.69 2.92 24.01
CA ILE A 400 -13.90 4.06 23.52
C ILE A 400 -14.76 4.98 22.66
N ALA A 401 -15.57 4.43 21.76
CA ALA A 401 -16.51 5.20 20.93
C ALA A 401 -17.45 6.06 21.81
N ASN A 402 -18.06 5.46 22.84
CA ASN A 402 -18.91 6.19 23.78
C ASN A 402 -18.17 7.32 24.50
N LYS A 403 -16.92 7.12 24.89
CA LYS A 403 -16.09 8.16 25.51
C LYS A 403 -15.77 9.29 24.53
N VAL A 404 -15.50 8.98 23.26
CA VAL A 404 -15.34 10.00 22.21
C VAL A 404 -16.63 10.79 22.06
N HIS A 405 -17.79 10.13 21.92
CA HIS A 405 -19.10 10.80 21.85
C HIS A 405 -19.34 11.74 23.01
N MET A 406 -19.08 11.30 24.25
CA MET A 406 -19.26 12.15 25.43
C MET A 406 -18.36 13.38 25.41
N GLU A 407 -17.07 13.23 25.08
CA GLU A 407 -16.15 14.38 25.01
C GLU A 407 -16.53 15.33 23.87
N MET A 408 -16.90 14.81 22.70
CA MET A 408 -17.37 15.61 21.57
C MET A 408 -18.65 16.37 21.92
N PHE A 409 -19.64 15.69 22.51
CA PHE A 409 -20.89 16.33 22.97
C PHE A 409 -20.61 17.43 24.00
N LYS A 410 -19.75 17.17 24.99
CA LYS A 410 -19.44 18.11 26.08
C LYS A 410 -18.64 19.32 25.60
N ARG A 411 -17.65 19.12 24.73
CA ARG A 411 -16.65 20.14 24.36
C ARG A 411 -16.96 20.81 23.04
N GLU A 412 -17.52 20.09 22.07
CA GLU A 412 -17.87 20.61 20.75
C GLU A 412 -19.33 21.03 20.62
N LYS A 413 -20.24 20.44 21.41
CA LYS A 413 -21.68 20.74 21.38
C LYS A 413 -22.22 20.65 19.94
N LYS A 414 -22.76 21.75 19.40
CA LYS A 414 -23.27 21.86 18.01
C LYS A 414 -22.20 22.28 16.99
N GLY A 415 -20.95 22.47 17.42
CA GLY A 415 -19.88 22.97 16.56
C GLY A 415 -19.21 21.89 15.70
N VAL A 416 -19.40 20.62 16.03
CA VAL A 416 -18.90 19.48 15.24
C VAL A 416 -19.99 18.40 15.19
N THR A 417 -20.34 17.98 13.97
CA THR A 417 -21.15 16.81 13.69
C THR A 417 -20.24 15.60 13.64
N LEU A 418 -20.50 14.60 14.49
CA LEU A 418 -19.79 13.32 14.50
C LEU A 418 -20.56 12.31 13.64
N VAL A 419 -19.93 11.79 12.59
CA VAL A 419 -20.50 10.82 11.67
C VAL A 419 -19.77 9.49 11.84
N GLU A 420 -20.47 8.46 12.30
CA GLU A 420 -19.90 7.12 12.36
C GLU A 420 -19.98 6.43 11.01
N LEU A 421 -18.86 5.89 10.55
CA LEU A 421 -18.83 5.04 9.38
C LEU A 421 -19.30 3.63 9.79
N PRO A 422 -20.15 2.98 8.99
CA PRO A 422 -20.73 1.72 9.39
C PRO A 422 -19.66 0.64 9.51
N THR A 423 -19.75 -0.14 10.59
CA THR A 423 -19.02 -1.41 10.70
C THR A 423 -19.54 -2.33 9.62
N VAL A 424 -18.71 -2.65 8.63
CA VAL A 424 -19.18 -3.52 7.56
C VAL A 424 -18.97 -4.97 8.00
N ASP A 425 -20.09 -5.67 8.23
CA ASP A 425 -20.14 -7.10 8.49
C ASP A 425 -19.24 -7.87 7.52
N GLY A 426 -18.39 -8.73 8.08
CA GLY A 426 -17.33 -9.42 7.35
C GLY A 426 -16.07 -9.67 8.17
N ALA A 427 -15.95 -9.02 9.33
CA ALA A 427 -15.22 -9.59 10.46
C ALA A 427 -16.12 -10.57 11.22
N ARG A 428 -16.65 -11.59 10.51
CA ARG A 428 -16.63 -12.89 11.20
C ARG A 428 -15.19 -13.07 11.60
N GLU A 429 -14.98 -13.42 12.85
CA GLU A 429 -13.77 -13.96 13.45
C GLU A 429 -13.03 -14.82 12.43
N ARG A 430 -12.28 -14.16 11.55
CA ARG A 430 -11.54 -14.80 10.49
C ARG A 430 -10.31 -15.31 11.21
N GLN A 431 -9.94 -16.56 10.94
CA GLN A 431 -8.59 -17.02 11.22
C GLN A 431 -7.65 -16.11 10.43
N LEU A 432 -7.26 -15.00 11.08
CA LEU A 432 -6.10 -14.23 10.69
C LEU A 432 -4.96 -15.24 10.59
N PRO A 433 -4.08 -15.11 9.58
CA PRO A 433 -2.93 -16.01 9.48
C PRO A 433 -2.22 -16.11 10.84
N SER A 434 -1.79 -17.31 11.23
CA SER A 434 -1.06 -17.52 12.48
C SER A 434 0.28 -16.77 12.54
N ASP A 435 0.70 -16.19 11.41
CA ASP A 435 1.80 -15.26 11.32
C ASP A 435 1.45 -13.92 12.01
N PRO A 436 2.13 -13.56 13.11
CA PRO A 436 1.90 -12.31 13.83
C PRO A 436 2.07 -11.04 12.97
N TYR A 437 2.84 -11.11 11.87
CA TYR A 437 3.04 -9.99 10.94
C TYR A 437 1.90 -9.82 9.94
N LEU A 438 1.09 -10.86 9.73
CA LEU A 438 -0.08 -10.85 8.86
C LEU A 438 -1.40 -10.76 9.64
N SER A 439 -1.34 -10.85 10.98
CA SER A 439 -2.50 -10.79 11.86
C SER A 439 -2.94 -9.39 12.25
N ASP A 440 -2.09 -8.36 12.09
CA ASP A 440 -2.50 -6.97 12.29
C ASP A 440 -3.04 -6.40 10.97
N GLU A 441 -4.34 -6.08 10.94
CA GLU A 441 -4.95 -5.41 9.78
C GLU A 441 -4.50 -3.94 9.65
N GLY A 442 -3.74 -3.40 10.61
CA GLY A 442 -3.29 -2.01 10.59
C GLY A 442 -4.47 -1.06 10.44
N ASN A 443 -4.45 -0.21 9.41
CA ASN A 443 -5.58 0.65 9.06
C ASN A 443 -6.33 0.18 7.80
N CYS A 444 -6.12 -1.06 7.35
CA CYS A 444 -6.86 -1.62 6.22
C CYS A 444 -8.37 -1.60 6.50
N GLY A 445 -9.14 -1.11 5.53
CA GLY A 445 -10.60 -0.95 5.65
C GLY A 445 -11.06 0.27 6.44
N LEU A 446 -10.15 1.07 7.00
CA LEU A 446 -10.50 2.32 7.70
C LEU A 446 -10.55 3.47 6.69
N TYR A 447 -11.75 3.80 6.21
CA TYR A 447 -11.96 4.91 5.28
C TYR A 447 -11.69 6.28 5.92
N SER A 448 -11.58 6.35 7.26
CA SER A 448 -11.15 7.56 7.98
C SER A 448 -9.65 7.81 7.96
N ALA A 449 -8.83 6.87 7.48
CA ALA A 449 -7.39 7.03 7.27
C ALA A 449 -7.09 7.90 6.02
N LEU A 450 -7.82 9.01 5.90
CA LEU A 450 -7.94 9.87 4.74
C LEU A 450 -7.11 11.14 4.87
N LEU A 451 -6.87 11.82 3.75
CA LEU A 451 -6.25 13.15 3.72
C LEU A 451 -7.29 14.18 3.27
N ALA A 452 -7.58 15.15 4.13
CA ALA A 452 -8.46 16.28 3.81
C ALA A 452 -7.64 17.55 3.55
N THR A 453 -8.07 18.31 2.56
CA THR A 453 -7.56 19.65 2.21
C THR A 453 -8.72 20.65 2.25
N ASP A 454 -8.48 21.88 1.77
CA ASP A 454 -9.53 22.90 1.71
C ASP A 454 -10.62 22.55 0.69
N ARG A 455 -10.27 21.80 -0.36
CA ARG A 455 -11.14 21.56 -1.52
C ARG A 455 -11.45 20.09 -1.77
N PHE A 456 -10.60 19.20 -1.28
CA PHE A 456 -10.67 17.76 -1.57
C PHE A 456 -10.58 16.91 -0.31
N VAL A 457 -11.25 15.77 -0.35
CA VAL A 457 -11.12 14.70 0.63
C VAL A 457 -10.65 13.44 -0.10
N PHE A 458 -9.37 13.12 0.06
CA PHE A 458 -8.75 11.92 -0.52
C PHE A 458 -9.03 10.72 0.39
N VAL A 459 -9.90 9.82 -0.04
CA VAL A 459 -10.40 8.69 0.75
C VAL A 459 -9.71 7.40 0.30
N PRO A 460 -9.12 6.61 1.21
CA PRO A 460 -8.55 5.32 0.85
C PRO A 460 -9.65 4.34 0.44
N VAL A 461 -9.46 3.64 -0.67
CA VAL A 461 -10.34 2.59 -1.18
C VAL A 461 -9.55 1.30 -1.37
N PHE A 462 -10.20 0.17 -1.14
CA PHE A 462 -9.52 -1.14 -0.99
C PHE A 462 -10.02 -2.18 -1.98
N GLY A 463 -11.26 -2.03 -2.44
CA GLY A 463 -11.96 -2.98 -3.30
C GLY A 463 -11.58 -2.91 -4.78
N ASN A 464 -10.81 -1.93 -5.24
CA ASN A 464 -10.30 -1.92 -6.62
C ASN A 464 -9.11 -2.88 -6.84
N ILE A 465 -8.57 -3.48 -5.77
CA ILE A 465 -7.46 -4.42 -5.83
C ILE A 465 -8.02 -5.84 -5.69
N PRO A 466 -7.99 -6.69 -6.73
CA PRO A 466 -8.64 -8.01 -6.69
C PRO A 466 -8.15 -8.93 -5.55
N ALA A 467 -6.88 -8.81 -5.16
CA ALA A 467 -6.33 -9.55 -4.02
C ALA A 467 -7.06 -9.26 -2.70
N ASN A 468 -7.64 -8.07 -2.57
CA ASN A 468 -8.38 -7.64 -1.37
C ASN A 468 -9.81 -8.23 -1.31
N TRP A 469 -10.34 -8.81 -2.39
CA TRP A 469 -11.71 -9.35 -2.41
C TRP A 469 -11.88 -10.57 -1.52
N LYS A 470 -10.86 -11.44 -1.47
CA LYS A 470 -10.83 -12.60 -0.55
C LYS A 470 -10.90 -12.17 0.92
N LEU A 471 -10.55 -10.92 1.19
CA LEU A 471 -10.54 -10.31 2.51
C LEU A 471 -11.82 -9.49 2.78
N GLY A 472 -12.83 -9.60 1.90
CA GLY A 472 -14.13 -8.97 2.06
C GLY A 472 -14.17 -7.50 1.65
N TYR A 473 -13.10 -6.95 1.07
CA TYR A 473 -13.13 -5.63 0.46
C TYR A 473 -13.79 -5.72 -0.92
N SER A 474 -14.61 -4.75 -1.31
CA SER A 474 -15.28 -4.77 -2.62
C SER A 474 -15.47 -3.37 -3.16
N THR A 475 -15.52 -3.24 -4.48
CA THR A 475 -15.78 -1.95 -5.14
C THR A 475 -17.14 -1.38 -4.76
N MET A 476 -18.13 -2.23 -4.47
CA MET A 476 -19.44 -1.81 -3.96
C MET A 476 -19.33 -1.18 -2.58
N ARG A 477 -18.49 -1.74 -1.70
CA ARG A 477 -18.20 -1.16 -0.38
C ARG A 477 -17.50 0.18 -0.50
N ASP A 478 -16.49 0.28 -1.35
CA ASP A 478 -15.81 1.55 -1.61
C ASP A 478 -16.81 2.62 -2.07
N LYS A 479 -17.69 2.29 -3.03
CA LYS A 479 -18.73 3.20 -3.54
C LYS A 479 -19.68 3.67 -2.43
N LEU A 480 -20.15 2.76 -1.57
CA LEU A 480 -21.03 3.11 -0.45
C LEU A 480 -20.35 4.10 0.50
N MET A 481 -19.08 3.86 0.85
CA MET A 481 -18.33 4.72 1.76
C MET A 481 -18.04 6.08 1.16
N LEU A 482 -17.65 6.14 -0.11
CA LEU A 482 -17.44 7.39 -0.83
C LEU A 482 -18.73 8.21 -0.91
N GLN A 483 -19.87 7.57 -1.18
CA GLN A 483 -21.17 8.23 -1.20
C GLN A 483 -21.54 8.78 0.18
N LEU A 484 -21.40 7.97 1.23
CA LEU A 484 -21.68 8.40 2.60
C LEU A 484 -20.81 9.59 3.01
N ILE A 485 -19.50 9.53 2.76
CA ILE A 485 -18.59 10.65 3.06
C ILE A 485 -19.01 11.89 2.25
N GLY A 486 -19.33 11.70 0.96
CA GLY A 486 -19.77 12.77 0.07
C GLY A 486 -21.10 13.44 0.47
N THR A 487 -21.99 12.77 1.22
CA THR A 487 -23.21 13.44 1.71
C THR A 487 -22.96 14.42 2.85
N TYR A 488 -21.78 14.36 3.48
CA TYR A 488 -21.44 15.16 4.66
C TYR A 488 -20.37 16.22 4.42
N THR A 489 -19.92 16.42 3.17
CA THR A 489 -18.98 17.50 2.83
C THR A 489 -19.31 18.12 1.50
N GLN A 490 -18.97 19.40 1.34
CA GLN A 490 -19.05 20.09 0.04
C GLN A 490 -17.76 19.93 -0.78
N LYS A 491 -16.71 19.35 -0.18
CA LYS A 491 -15.43 19.09 -0.84
C LYS A 491 -15.57 17.94 -1.83
N ALA A 492 -14.77 17.98 -2.88
CA ALA A 492 -14.73 16.89 -3.84
C ALA A 492 -14.07 15.66 -3.20
N VAL A 493 -14.79 14.54 -3.19
CA VAL A 493 -14.28 13.26 -2.66
C VAL A 493 -13.51 12.54 -3.76
N VAL A 494 -12.24 12.24 -3.50
CA VAL A 494 -11.32 11.61 -4.45
C VAL A 494 -10.91 10.23 -3.91
N PRO A 495 -11.22 9.12 -4.61
CA PRO A 495 -10.79 7.80 -4.16
C PRO A 495 -9.29 7.58 -4.41
N VAL A 496 -8.61 6.96 -3.45
CA VAL A 496 -7.19 6.59 -3.54
C VAL A 496 -7.05 5.09 -3.32
N ASN A 497 -6.57 4.37 -4.34
CA ASN A 497 -6.36 2.93 -4.21
C ASN A 497 -5.18 2.66 -3.28
N VAL A 498 -5.44 2.06 -2.10
CA VAL A 498 -4.40 1.74 -1.12
C VAL A 498 -4.10 0.24 -1.14
N PRO A 499 -2.88 -0.17 -1.54
CA PRO A 499 -2.45 -1.56 -1.46
C PRO A 499 -2.41 -2.08 -0.03
N ARG A 500 -2.59 -3.40 0.13
CA ARG A 500 -2.60 -4.04 1.44
C ARG A 500 -1.25 -3.88 2.15
N GLU A 501 -0.17 -3.91 1.38
CA GLU A 501 1.21 -3.71 1.80
C GLU A 501 1.40 -2.37 2.53
N ILE A 502 0.62 -1.36 2.15
CA ILE A 502 0.63 -0.03 2.76
C ILE A 502 -0.24 -0.02 4.02
N CYS A 503 -1.51 -0.39 3.91
CA CYS A 503 -2.45 -0.24 5.03
C CYS A 503 -2.16 -1.20 6.20
N ARG A 504 -1.62 -2.40 5.94
CA ARG A 504 -1.25 -3.36 7.00
C ARG A 504 -0.16 -2.81 7.91
N ARG A 505 0.69 -1.90 7.39
CA ARG A 505 1.74 -1.22 8.15
C ARG A 505 1.19 -0.05 8.99
N GLY A 506 -0.11 0.25 8.88
CA GLY A 506 -0.71 1.43 9.51
C GLY A 506 -0.27 2.74 8.86
N LEU A 507 0.12 2.71 7.58
CA LEU A 507 0.41 3.92 6.81
C LEU A 507 -0.92 4.46 6.26
N SER A 508 -1.31 5.66 6.68
CA SER A 508 -2.51 6.35 6.18
C SER A 508 -2.14 7.42 5.17
N LEU A 509 -3.13 7.88 4.40
CA LEU A 509 -2.91 9.00 3.47
C LEU A 509 -2.46 10.25 4.23
N ARG A 510 -2.98 10.46 5.45
CA ARG A 510 -2.58 11.56 6.32
C ARG A 510 -1.20 11.34 6.93
N SER A 511 -0.88 10.15 7.44
CA SER A 511 0.41 9.91 8.10
C SER A 511 1.60 10.16 7.18
N LEU A 512 1.45 9.80 5.90
CA LEU A 512 2.45 9.99 4.86
C LEU A 512 2.59 11.45 4.39
N SER A 513 1.62 12.31 4.72
CA SER A 513 1.46 13.62 4.09
C SER A 513 1.67 14.76 5.08
N TRP A 514 2.46 15.75 4.66
CA TRP A 514 2.58 17.04 5.33
C TRP A 514 1.95 18.14 4.50
N THR A 515 0.90 18.75 5.03
CA THR A 515 0.13 19.80 4.35
C THR A 515 0.73 21.18 4.62
N VAL A 516 1.22 21.83 3.56
CA VAL A 516 1.91 23.12 3.60
C VAL A 516 1.14 24.19 2.82
N LYS A 517 1.10 25.42 3.34
CA LYS A 517 0.43 26.58 2.75
C LYS A 517 1.32 27.83 2.83
N GLY A 518 1.03 28.83 2.02
CA GLY A 518 1.67 30.15 2.05
C GLY A 518 3.15 30.12 1.64
N ALA A 519 3.96 30.98 2.26
CA ALA A 519 5.37 31.15 1.89
C ALA A 519 6.18 29.84 1.98
N ALA A 520 5.96 29.02 3.01
CA ALA A 520 6.64 27.74 3.16
C ALA A 520 6.34 26.78 2.00
N ALA A 521 5.08 26.74 1.54
CA ALA A 521 4.69 25.92 0.38
C ALA A 521 5.37 26.42 -0.89
N SER A 522 5.39 27.74 -1.09
CA SER A 522 6.04 28.36 -2.26
C SER A 522 7.54 28.04 -2.30
N THR A 523 8.24 28.14 -1.15
CA THR A 523 9.66 27.80 -1.06
C THR A 523 9.93 26.32 -1.36
N ILE A 524 9.12 25.40 -0.83
CA ILE A 524 9.32 23.96 -1.08
C ILE A 524 9.06 23.63 -2.56
N ALA A 525 8.00 24.18 -3.15
CA ALA A 525 7.69 23.99 -4.56
C ALA A 525 8.80 24.55 -5.47
N GLU A 526 9.35 25.72 -5.15
CA GLU A 526 10.47 26.31 -5.88
C GLU A 526 11.72 25.42 -5.81
N LEU A 527 12.02 24.84 -4.64
CA LEU A 527 13.15 23.92 -4.49
C LEU A 527 13.01 22.68 -5.38
N ALA A 528 11.82 22.08 -5.42
CA ALA A 528 11.55 20.92 -6.28
C ALA A 528 11.66 21.26 -7.78
N SER A 529 11.26 22.47 -8.18
CA SER A 529 11.37 22.91 -9.58
C SER A 529 12.81 23.13 -10.07
N LYS A 530 13.79 23.20 -9.15
CA LYS A 530 15.21 23.47 -9.45
C LYS A 530 16.10 22.24 -9.34
N SER A 531 15.58 21.12 -8.84
CA SER A 531 16.35 19.89 -8.54
C SER A 531 16.58 18.96 -9.72
#